data_AF-T1GS01-F1
#
_entry.id   AF-T1GS01-F1
#
_cell.length_a   1.000
_cell.length_b   1.000
_cell.length_c   1.000
_cell.angle_alpha   90.00
_cell.angle_beta   90.00
_cell.angle_gamma   90.00
#
_symmetry.space_group_name_H-M   'P 1'
#
loop_
_entity.id
_entity.type
_entity.pdbx_description
1 polymer ?
#
loop_
_entity_poly.entity_id
_entity_poly.type
_entity_poly.pdbx_seq_one_letter_code
_entity_poly.pdbx_strand_id
1 'polypeptide(L)'
;MTSVRPLSPALEAIAEKELNESKERLPQDLSILKDWIEKQPHLRARSDDQFLISFLRGCKYSLEKAKAKLDSFYTMRGVIPELYNNRTLDNPKVLEILRSGI
;
A
#
# COMPACT_ATOMS: atom_id res chain seq x y z
N MET A 1 -1.85 -16.54 -11.12
CA MET A 1 -1.21 -16.68 -9.79
C MET A 1 -0.84 -15.28 -9.32
N THR A 2 -1.18 -14.92 -8.08
CA THR A 2 -0.87 -13.60 -7.51
C THR A 2 0.64 -13.44 -7.34
N SER A 3 1.19 -12.30 -7.77
CA SER A 3 2.64 -12.04 -7.74
C SER A 3 3.08 -11.47 -6.38
N VAL A 4 2.67 -12.13 -5.29
CA VAL A 4 2.95 -11.71 -3.92
C VAL A 4 4.13 -12.50 -3.38
N ARG A 5 5.10 -11.83 -2.73
CA ARG A 5 6.23 -12.51 -2.10
C ARG A 5 5.74 -13.42 -0.96
N PRO A 6 6.23 -14.67 -0.89
CA PRO A 6 5.84 -15.59 0.17
C PRO A 6 6.29 -15.05 1.53
N LEU A 7 5.47 -15.33 2.55
CA LEU A 7 5.80 -15.03 3.94
C LEU A 7 6.47 -16.25 4.60
N SER A 8 7.27 -16.01 5.64
CA SER A 8 7.74 -17.10 6.49
C SER A 8 6.57 -17.71 7.27
N PRO A 9 6.64 -18.99 7.69
CA PRO A 9 5.53 -19.65 8.40
C PRO A 9 5.07 -18.90 9.66
N ALA A 10 6.01 -18.29 10.39
CA ALA A 10 5.68 -17.46 11.55
C ALA A 10 4.87 -16.21 11.18
N LEU A 11 5.21 -15.55 10.09
CA LEU A 11 4.50 -14.35 9.61
C LEU A 11 3.15 -14.70 8.98
N GLU A 12 3.04 -15.86 8.32
CA GLU A 12 1.75 -16.36 7.82
C GLU A 12 0.75 -16.57 8.95
N ALA A 13 1.18 -17.20 10.05
CA ALA A 13 0.32 -17.42 11.21
C ALA A 13 -0.16 -16.10 11.86
N ILE A 14 0.70 -15.08 11.90
CA ILE A 14 0.33 -13.74 12.40
C ILE A 14 -0.65 -13.07 11.44
N ALA A 15 -0.40 -13.13 10.13
CA ALA A 15 -1.27 -12.53 9.13
C ALA A 15 -2.69 -13.12 9.18
N GLU A 16 -2.81 -14.44 9.33
CA GLU A 16 -4.10 -15.11 9.47
C GLU A 16 -4.81 -14.70 10.77
N LYS A 17 -4.11 -14.77 11.92
CA LYS A 17 -4.72 -14.54 13.25
C LYS A 17 -5.01 -13.08 13.57
N GLU A 18 -4.12 -12.16 13.20
CA GLU A 18 -4.20 -10.76 13.63
C GLU A 18 -4.73 -9.81 12.55
N LEU A 19 -4.57 -10.17 11.28
CA LEU A 19 -4.93 -9.33 10.13
C LEU A 19 -6.14 -9.86 9.35
N ASN A 20 -6.65 -11.06 9.67
CA ASN A 20 -7.70 -11.75 8.91
C ASN A 20 -7.32 -12.04 7.45
N GLU A 21 -6.04 -12.29 7.20
CA GLU A 21 -5.56 -12.65 5.87
C GLU A 21 -5.96 -14.08 5.53
N SER A 22 -6.72 -14.27 4.44
CA SER A 22 -7.07 -15.58 3.90
C SER A 22 -6.49 -15.75 2.50
N LYS A 23 -5.72 -16.84 2.30
CA LYS A 23 -5.11 -17.18 1.00
C LYS A 23 -6.17 -17.40 -0.10
N GLU A 24 -7.35 -17.87 0.27
CA GLU A 24 -8.47 -18.11 -0.64
C GLU A 24 -9.14 -16.81 -1.08
N ARG A 25 -9.26 -15.84 -0.17
CA ARG A 25 -9.89 -14.54 -0.45
C ARG A 25 -8.95 -13.54 -1.11
N LEU A 26 -7.64 -13.71 -0.94
CA LEU A 26 -6.63 -12.79 -1.44
C LEU A 26 -6.79 -12.43 -2.93
N PRO A 27 -6.98 -13.39 -3.87
CA PRO A 27 -7.15 -13.05 -5.29
C PRO A 27 -8.40 -12.20 -5.55
N GLN A 28 -9.50 -12.50 -4.85
CA GLN A 28 -10.75 -11.77 -4.98
C GLN A 28 -10.63 -10.36 -4.41
N ASP A 29 -10.08 -10.20 -3.21
CA ASP A 29 -9.90 -8.90 -2.57
C ASP A 29 -8.97 -7.99 -3.39
N LEU A 30 -7.92 -8.56 -3.98
CA LEU A 30 -7.04 -7.84 -4.91
C LEU A 30 -7.77 -7.42 -6.20
N SER A 31 -8.59 -8.30 -6.78
CA SER A 31 -9.41 -7.94 -7.96
C SER A 31 -10.33 -6.77 -7.64
N ILE A 32 -11.09 -6.86 -6.54
CA ILE A 32 -12.02 -5.80 -6.12
C ILE A 32 -11.29 -4.46 -5.96
N LEU A 33 -10.09 -4.47 -5.38
CA LEU A 33 -9.32 -3.23 -5.19
C LEU A 33 -8.83 -2.66 -6.53
N LYS A 34 -8.39 -3.50 -7.47
CA LYS A 34 -7.97 -3.09 -8.81
C LYS A 34 -9.14 -2.52 -9.62
N ASP A 35 -10.27 -3.24 -9.66
CA ASP A 35 -11.50 -2.81 -10.32
C ASP A 35 -11.98 -1.47 -9.76
N TRP A 36 -11.86 -1.26 -8.45
CA TRP A 36 -12.21 0.00 -7.82
C TRP A 36 -11.27 1.14 -8.24
N ILE A 37 -9.96 0.90 -8.29
CA ILE A 37 -8.95 1.88 -8.74
C ILE A 37 -9.23 2.31 -10.19
N GLU A 38 -9.51 1.38 -11.09
CA GLU A 38 -9.81 1.69 -12.50
C GLU A 38 -11.05 2.58 -12.67
N LYS A 39 -12.00 2.47 -11.73
CA LYS A 39 -13.22 3.29 -11.71
C LYS A 39 -13.00 4.69 -11.12
N GLN A 40 -11.83 4.98 -10.54
CA GLN A 40 -11.53 6.29 -9.95
C GLN A 40 -10.66 7.13 -10.92
N PRO A 41 -11.24 8.06 -11.71
CA PRO A 41 -10.49 8.81 -12.74
C PRO A 41 -9.45 9.77 -12.16
N HIS A 42 -9.64 10.24 -10.92
CA HIS A 42 -8.69 11.12 -10.22
C HIS A 42 -7.49 10.36 -9.64
N LEU A 43 -7.58 9.04 -9.53
CA LEU A 43 -6.64 8.21 -8.82
C LEU A 43 -5.66 7.53 -9.77
N ARG A 44 -4.49 8.14 -9.98
CA ARG A 44 -3.38 7.52 -10.72
C ARG A 44 -2.57 6.57 -9.82
N ALA A 45 -3.18 5.44 -9.44
CA ALA A 45 -2.58 4.48 -8.54
C ALA A 45 -1.84 3.33 -9.24
N ARG A 46 -0.85 2.77 -8.55
CA ARG A 46 -0.24 1.50 -8.93
C ARG A 46 -1.18 0.36 -8.55
N SER A 47 -1.34 -0.61 -9.44
CA SER A 47 -2.22 -1.78 -9.26
C SER A 47 -1.45 -3.09 -9.07
N ASP A 48 -0.16 -3.02 -8.74
CA ASP A 48 0.67 -4.18 -8.45
C ASP A 48 0.21 -4.96 -7.19
N ASP A 49 0.17 -6.29 -7.26
CA ASP A 49 -0.32 -7.15 -6.18
C ASP A 49 0.45 -6.93 -4.86
N GLN A 50 1.79 -6.82 -4.96
CA GLN A 50 2.65 -6.66 -3.81
C GLN A 50 2.50 -5.28 -3.16
N PHE A 51 2.18 -4.26 -3.94
CA PHE A 51 1.81 -2.94 -3.43
C PHE A 51 0.42 -2.98 -2.75
N LEU A 52 -0.59 -3.51 -3.42
CA LEU A 52 -1.97 -3.49 -2.92
C LEU A 52 -2.17 -4.34 -1.67
N ILE A 53 -1.52 -5.50 -1.56
CA ILE A 53 -1.61 -6.34 -0.36
C ILE A 53 -1.09 -5.63 0.90
N SER A 54 -0.17 -4.68 0.76
CA SER A 54 0.33 -3.89 1.89
C SER A 54 -0.77 -3.01 2.49
N PHE A 55 -1.68 -2.49 1.66
CA PHE A 55 -2.85 -1.74 2.13
C PHE A 55 -3.88 -2.66 2.76
N LEU A 56 -4.14 -3.84 2.17
CA LEU A 56 -5.05 -4.84 2.73
C LEU A 56 -4.60 -5.28 4.13
N ARG A 57 -3.33 -5.66 4.28
CA ARG A 57 -2.72 -6.01 5.58
C ARG A 57 -2.79 -4.87 6.58
N GLY A 58 -2.41 -3.66 6.16
CA GLY A 58 -2.48 -2.46 7.01
C GLY A 58 -3.89 -2.03 7.42
N CYS A 59 -4.92 -2.59 6.77
CA CYS A 59 -6.33 -2.35 7.06
C CYS A 59 -7.06 -3.60 7.58
N LYS A 60 -6.32 -4.65 7.97
CA LYS A 60 -6.86 -5.94 8.45
C LYS A 60 -7.92 -6.53 7.49
N TYR A 61 -7.64 -6.45 6.19
CA TYR A 61 -8.50 -6.94 5.11
C TYR A 61 -9.89 -6.27 5.04
N SER A 62 -10.06 -5.10 5.65
CA SER A 62 -11.24 -4.25 5.42
C SER A 62 -11.08 -3.49 4.11
N LEU A 63 -11.83 -3.91 3.08
CA LEU A 63 -11.82 -3.29 1.75
C LEU A 63 -12.15 -1.79 1.80
N GLU A 64 -13.17 -1.40 2.56
CA GLU A 64 -13.57 0.01 2.68
C GLU A 64 -12.46 0.87 3.29
N LYS A 65 -11.81 0.39 4.35
CA LYS A 65 -10.66 1.09 4.95
C LYS A 65 -9.47 1.13 4.00
N ALA A 66 -9.23 0.06 3.25
CA ALA A 66 -8.13 0.00 2.28
C ALA A 66 -8.34 1.02 1.13
N LYS A 67 -9.56 1.11 0.58
CA LYS A 67 -9.94 2.10 -0.43
C LYS A 67 -9.73 3.54 0.08
N ALA A 68 -10.28 3.86 1.25
CA ALA A 68 -10.14 5.19 1.85
C ALA A 68 -8.67 5.56 2.13
N LYS A 69 -7.87 4.59 2.62
CA LYS A 69 -6.45 4.79 2.88
C LYS A 69 -5.66 4.99 1.59
N LEU A 70 -5.99 4.25 0.53
CA LEU A 70 -5.33 4.38 -0.77
C LEU A 70 -5.66 5.71 -1.43
N ASP A 71 -6.92 6.15 -1.40
CA ASP A 71 -7.33 7.47 -1.87
C ASP A 71 -6.57 8.59 -1.10
N SER A 72 -6.57 8.51 0.24
CA SER A 72 -5.84 9.46 1.09
C SER A 72 -4.34 9.49 0.79
N PHE A 73 -3.72 8.32 0.55
CA PHE A 73 -2.30 8.22 0.21
C PHE A 73 -1.94 8.99 -1.06
N TYR A 74 -2.78 8.93 -2.09
CA TYR A 74 -2.56 9.68 -3.33
C TYR A 74 -2.97 11.14 -3.22
N THR A 75 -4.04 11.45 -2.48
CA THR A 75 -4.46 12.83 -2.19
C THR A 75 -3.34 13.61 -1.49
N MET A 76 -2.74 13.05 -0.44
CA MET A 76 -1.65 13.73 0.31
C MET A 76 -0.43 14.07 -0.56
N ARG A 77 -0.13 13.23 -1.58
CA ARG A 77 0.96 13.49 -2.53
C ARG A 77 0.66 14.67 -3.46
N GLY A 78 -0.62 14.92 -3.76
CA GLY A 78 -1.05 16.09 -4.52
C GLY A 78 -1.14 17.36 -3.67
N VAL A 79 -1.55 17.23 -2.41
CA VAL A 79 -1.75 18.37 -1.50
C VAL A 79 -0.44 18.93 -0.96
N ILE A 80 0.55 18.09 -0.66
CA ILE A 80 1.83 18.51 -0.06
C ILE A 80 3.01 18.05 -0.93
N PRO A 81 3.12 18.53 -2.18
CA PRO A 81 4.15 18.10 -3.11
C PRO A 81 5.57 18.34 -2.57
N GLU A 82 5.79 19.35 -1.73
CA GLU A 82 7.09 19.63 -1.10
C GLU A 82 7.60 18.51 -0.20
N LEU A 83 6.69 17.73 0.41
CA LEU A 83 7.06 16.58 1.24
C LEU A 83 7.16 15.29 0.44
N TYR A 84 6.39 15.15 -0.65
CA TYR A 84 6.24 13.87 -1.36
C TYR A 84 6.96 13.79 -2.71
N ASN A 85 7.25 14.92 -3.35
CA ASN A 85 8.01 14.98 -4.60
C ASN A 85 9.52 15.15 -4.33
N ASN A 86 10.35 14.75 -5.30
CA ASN A 86 11.80 14.95 -5.26
C ASN A 86 12.52 14.40 -4.00
N ARG A 87 12.02 13.30 -3.45
CA ARG A 87 12.67 12.49 -2.39
C ARG A 87 13.77 11.61 -2.95
N THR A 88 14.72 12.22 -3.63
CA THR A 88 15.87 11.51 -4.22
C THR A 88 17.11 11.76 -3.37
N LEU A 89 18.05 10.83 -3.39
CA LEU A 89 19.29 10.92 -2.60
C LEU A 89 20.23 12.02 -3.11
N ASP A 90 20.03 12.54 -4.32
CA ASP A 90 20.75 13.71 -4.84
C ASP A 90 20.27 15.03 -4.21
N ASN A 91 19.11 15.05 -3.54
CA ASN A 91 18.64 16.23 -2.84
C ASN A 91 19.40 16.40 -1.50
N PRO A 92 20.25 17.43 -1.35
CA PRO A 92 21.09 17.60 -0.15
C PRO A 92 20.27 17.72 1.13
N LYS A 93 19.06 18.31 1.06
CA LYS A 93 18.17 18.42 2.23
C LYS A 93 17.65 17.06 2.68
N VAL A 94 17.36 16.14 1.75
CA VAL A 94 16.92 14.78 2.08
C VAL A 94 18.06 14.02 2.76
N LEU A 95 19.29 14.12 2.23
CA LEU A 95 20.46 13.51 2.84
C LEU A 95 20.76 14.07 4.24
N GLU A 96 20.62 15.38 4.43
CA GLU A 96 20.81 16.02 5.73
C GLU A 96 19.83 15.47 6.77
N ILE A 97 18.53 15.41 6.43
CA ILE A 97 17.50 14.83 7.30
C ILE A 97 17.83 13.37 7.63
N LEU A 98 18.16 12.55 6.63
CA LEU A 98 18.52 11.14 6.85
C LEU A 98 19.75 10.98 7.75
N ARG A 99 20.77 11.85 7.61
CA ARG A 99 21.98 11.85 8.43
C ARG A 99 21.74 12.37 9.85
N SER A 100 20.68 13.15 10.07
CA SER A 100 20.34 13.66 11.40
C SER A 100 19.91 12.56 12.38
N GLY A 101 19.53 11.38 11.88
CA GLY A 101 19.15 10.23 12.71
C GLY A 101 17.79 10.37 13.40
N ILE A 102 17.00 11.38 13.02
CA ILE A 102 15.61 11.59 13.42
C ILE A 102 14.69 10.79 12.48
#